data_AF-A0A286AKH4-F1
#
_entry.id   AF-A0A286AKH4-F1
#
_cell.length_a   1.000
_cell.length_b   1.000
_cell.length_c   1.000
_cell.angle_alpha   90.00
_cell.angle_beta   90.00
_cell.angle_gamma   90.00
#
_symmetry.space_group_name_H-M   'P 1'
#
loop_
_entity.id
_entity.type
_entity.pdbx_description
1 polymer ?
#
loop_
_entity_poly.entity_id
_entity_poly.type
_entity_poly.pdbx_seq_one_letter_code
_entity_poly.pdbx_strand_id
1 'polypeptide(L)' 'MTNLMLRRVQIVKKNSGQKIAEYPMLLDRRSFDHYFLDKAWLFAIKEGSVIEANRSDYAIGFVEET' A
#
# COMPACT_ATOMS: atom_id res chain seq x y z
N MET A 1 -5.37 -19.34 17.38
CA MET A 1 -6.35 -18.47 16.70
C MET A 1 -5.58 -17.31 16.08
N THR A 2 -5.57 -17.23 14.76
CA THR A 2 -4.94 -16.13 14.02
C THR A 2 -5.93 -14.98 14.00
N ASN A 3 -5.64 -13.87 14.69
CA ASN A 3 -6.49 -12.69 14.65
C ASN A 3 -6.12 -11.88 13.41
N LEU A 4 -6.89 -12.08 12.35
CA LEU A 4 -6.75 -11.39 11.08
C LEU A 4 -7.43 -10.02 11.15
N MET A 5 -6.74 -8.99 10.68
CA MET A 5 -7.26 -7.62 10.56
C MET A 5 -7.19 -7.20 9.10
N LEU A 6 -8.32 -6.74 8.55
CA LEU A 6 -8.35 -6.15 7.23
C LEU A 6 -7.85 -4.71 7.34
N ARG A 7 -6.75 -4.37 6.67
CA ARG A 7 -6.32 -2.98 6.48
C ARG A 7 -6.18 -2.70 5.00
N ARG A 8 -6.25 -1.42 4.63
CA ARG A 8 -6.04 -0.98 3.25
C ARG A 8 -4.68 -0.29 3.17
N VAL A 9 -3.88 -0.65 2.17
CA VAL A 9 -2.65 0.08 1.82
C VAL A 9 -2.96 1.00 0.66
N GLN A 10 -2.65 2.27 0.79
CA GLN A 10 -2.87 3.29 -0.23
C GLN A 10 -1.54 3.77 -0.78
N ILE A 11 -1.54 4.05 -2.09
CA ILE A 11 -0.44 4.72 -2.79
C ILE A 11 -0.96 6.07 -3.28
N VAL A 12 -0.29 7.14 -2.89
CA VAL A 12 -0.62 8.51 -3.28
C VAL A 12 0.57 9.19 -3.93
N LYS A 13 0.31 10.05 -4.92
CA LYS A 13 1.36 10.87 -5.52
C LYS A 13 1.65 12.06 -4.61
N LYS A 14 2.90 12.22 -4.17
CA LYS A 14 3.29 13.23 -3.17
C LYS A 14 3.00 14.66 -3.62
N ASN A 15 3.20 14.95 -4.90
CA ASN A 15 3.08 16.32 -5.41
C ASN A 15 1.64 16.84 -5.49
N SER A 16 0.67 15.94 -5.66
CA SER A 16 -0.74 16.30 -5.85
C SER A 16 -1.67 15.76 -4.76
N GLY A 17 -1.17 14.85 -3.91
CA GLY A 17 -2.02 14.09 -2.99
C GLY A 17 -2.98 13.13 -3.69
N GLN A 18 -2.88 12.98 -5.01
CA GLN A 18 -3.78 12.14 -5.79
C GLN A 18 -3.64 10.67 -5.39
N LYS A 19 -4.76 10.02 -5.07
CA LYS A 19 -4.81 8.57 -4.89
C LYS A 19 -4.57 7.87 -6.22
N ILE A 20 -3.57 7.00 -6.24
CA ILE A 20 -3.18 6.23 -7.42
C ILE A 20 -3.75 4.82 -7.34
N ALA A 21 -3.57 4.16 -6.19
CA ALA A 21 -4.05 2.81 -5.97
C ALA A 21 -4.36 2.58 -4.49
N GLU A 22 -5.19 1.58 -4.22
CA GLU A 22 -5.56 1.14 -2.89
C GLU A 22 -5.77 -0.37 -2.89
N TYR A 23 -5.11 -1.08 -1.99
CA TYR A 23 -5.13 -2.53 -1.92
C TYR A 23 -5.64 -3.00 -0.56
N PRO A 24 -6.76 -3.75 -0.51
CA PRO A 24 -7.18 -4.41 0.70
C PRO A 24 -6.22 -5.57 1.01
N MET A 25 -5.70 -5.60 2.23
CA MET A 25 -4.75 -6.59 2.71
C MET A 25 -5.27 -7.20 4.01
N LEU A 26 -5.33 -8.53 4.06
CA LEU A 26 -5.49 -9.24 5.33
C LEU A 26 -4.14 -9.33 6.03
N LEU A 27 -4.00 -8.66 7.16
CA LEU A 27 -2.83 -8.78 8.02
C LEU A 27 -3.13 -9.73 9.17
N ASP A 28 -2.20 -10.63 9.46
CA ASP A 28 -2.09 -11.17 10.81
C ASP A 28 -1.37 -10.11 11.66
N ARG A 29 -1.87 -9.83 12.87
CA ARG A 29 -1.27 -8.88 13.82
C ARG A 29 0.22 -9.14 14.11
N ARG A 30 0.72 -10.34 13.82
CA ARG A 30 2.14 -10.70 13.98
C ARG A 30 3.00 -10.36 12.77
N SER A 31 2.38 -9.93 11.68
CA SER A 31 3.05 -9.69 10.41
C SER A 31 3.71 -8.32 10.41
N PHE A 32 4.86 -8.21 9.74
CA PHE A 32 5.57 -6.95 9.62
C PHE A 32 4.90 -6.04 8.59
N ASP A 33 4.50 -4.85 9.02
CA ASP A 33 3.84 -3.82 8.19
C ASP A 33 4.56 -3.55 6.85
N HIS A 34 5.89 -3.54 6.86
CA HIS A 34 6.72 -3.33 5.66
C HIS A 34 6.44 -4.34 4.53
N TYR A 35 6.18 -5.60 4.87
CA TYR A 35 5.89 -6.63 3.87
C TYR A 35 4.65 -6.29 3.03
N PHE A 36 3.62 -5.70 3.65
CA PHE A 36 2.38 -5.35 2.96
C PHE A 36 2.54 -4.09 2.12
N LEU A 37 3.33 -3.12 2.58
CA LEU A 37 3.65 -1.91 1.82
C LEU A 37 4.43 -2.26 0.54
N ASP A 38 5.40 -3.16 0.64
CA ASP A 38 6.16 -3.61 -0.53
C ASP A 38 5.31 -4.46 -1.47
N LYS A 39 4.43 -5.31 -0.93
CA LYS A 39 3.49 -6.08 -1.75
C LYS A 39 2.53 -5.17 -2.52
N ALA A 40 1.97 -4.15 -1.87
CA ALA A 40 1.12 -3.15 -2.52
C ALA A 40 1.86 -2.39 -3.64
N TRP A 41 3.13 -2.04 -3.41
CA TRP A 41 3.97 -1.42 -4.43
C TRP A 41 4.17 -2.32 -5.66
N LEU A 42 4.51 -3.59 -5.43
CA LEU A 42 4.71 -4.55 -6.52
C LEU A 42 3.44 -4.78 -7.34
N PHE A 43 2.27 -4.79 -6.69
CA PHE A 43 0.98 -4.86 -7.38
C PHE A 43 0.75 -3.63 -8.25
N ALA A 44 1.01 -2.43 -7.73
CA ALA A 44 0.87 -1.21 -8.51
C ALA A 44 1.79 -1.14 -9.72
N ILE A 45 3.02 -1.67 -9.62
CA ILE A 45 3.92 -1.79 -10.78
C ILE A 45 3.33 -2.77 -11.80
N LYS A 46 2.90 -3.96 -11.34
CA LYS A 46 2.37 -5.01 -12.22
C LYS A 46 1.10 -4.56 -12.96
N GLU A 47 0.27 -3.74 -12.32
CA GLU A 47 -0.95 -3.18 -12.90
C GLU A 47 -0.68 -1.96 -13.80
N GLY A 48 0.55 -1.43 -13.81
CA GLY A 48 0.90 -0.22 -14.56
C GLY A 48 0.39 1.08 -13.93
N SER A 49 -0.06 1.03 -12.67
CA SER A 49 -0.54 2.19 -11.90
C SER A 49 0.60 3.13 -11.48
N VAL A 50 1.80 2.58 -11.30
CA VAL A 50 3.02 3.33 -10.98
C VAL A 50 4.19 2.86 -11.83
N ILE A 51 5.20 3.70 -11.95
CA ILE A 51 6.47 3.37 -12.59
C ILE A 51 7.50 3.10 -11.49
N GLU A 52 8.15 1.94 -11.55
CA GLU A 52 9.12 1.49 -10.52
C GLU A 52 10.22 2.53 -10.25
N ALA A 53 10.77 3.11 -11.32
CA ALA A 53 11.83 4.11 -11.24
C ALA A 53 11.45 5.38 -10.45
N ASN A 54 10.15 5.67 -10.32
CA ASN A 54 9.65 6.89 -9.70
C ASN A 54 9.10 6.65 -8.28
N ARG A 55 9.53 5.59 -7.59
CA ARG A 55 9.06 5.27 -6.22
C ARG A 55 9.13 6.47 -5.26
N SER A 56 10.15 7.32 -5.41
CA SER A 56 10.32 8.54 -4.62
C SER A 56 9.13 9.51 -4.70
N ASP A 57 8.40 9.50 -5.81
CA ASP A 57 7.30 10.43 -6.09
C ASP A 57 6.00 10.02 -5.38
N TYR A 58 5.96 8.81 -4.82
CA TYR A 58 4.79 8.24 -4.18
C TYR A 58 5.00 8.09 -2.68
N ALA A 59 3.92 8.27 -1.93
CA ALA A 59 3.82 7.83 -0.53
C ALA A 59 2.96 6.58 -0.47
N ILE A 60 3.40 5.62 0.35
CA ILE A 60 2.73 4.33 0.53
C ILE A 60 2.50 4.17 2.03
N GLY A 61 1.27 3.88 2.42
CA GLY A 61 0.92 3.75 3.83
C GLY A 61 -0.41 3.07 4.03
N PHE A 62 -0.71 2.69 5.27
CA PHE A 62 -2.03 2.21 5.62
C PHE A 62 -3.01 3.37 5.70
N VAL A 63 -4.24 3.14 5.27
CA VAL A 63 -5.35 4.05 5.51
C VAL A 63 -5.76 3.90 6.98
N GLU A 64 -5.68 4.98 7.75
CA GLU A 64 -6.33 5.03 9.06
C GLU A 64 -7.84 5.20 8.83
N GLU A 65 -8.64 4.24 9.31
CA GLU A 65 -10.09 4.44 9.39
C GLU A 65 -10.34 5.42 10.53
N THR A 66 -10.80 6.63 10.19
CA THR A 66 -11.23 7.64 11.16
C THR A 66 -12.65 7.36 11.64
#